data_AF-A0A434V9U9-F1
#
_entry.id   AF-A0A434V9U9-F1
#
_cell.length_a   1.000
_cell.length_b   1.000
_cell.length_c   1.000
_cell.angle_alpha   90.00
_cell.angle_beta   90.00
_cell.angle_gamma   90.00
#
_symmetry.space_group_name_H-M   'P 1'
#
loop_
_entity.id
_entity.type
_entity.pdbx_description
1 polymer ?
#
loop_
_entity_poly.entity_id
_entity_poly.type
_entity_poly.pdbx_seq_one_letter_code
_entity_poly.pdbx_strand_id
1 'polypeptide(L)'
;NAASIIPILFYRSMLLAADIAPIDALAEALRLQGMAPVPIFVSSLKDRASLDFVETALASLNPAAIITATAFASGAEPGAETLFDRAGVPVFQVIVATTKREVWEKNQRGLAPADLAMHVVLPELDGRILAGAISFKGEIEADPALAFRAFANRPEANRVAQVAKRTAMFIRLQRTERAKRKLAILIPDYPSAPGRTGYAVGLDVPSSVLAMLHDLKEQGYAVDGIPQSPRALLDALEMGGQGLSLDDYRCFSAELPMAVIDAVEAAWGEAEGEIGLREAPPSVLPDISGRTEGGVHALTLASFPFRAATFGNITVALAPDRGRSADRRADYHDPTLPPRHELIAFGLWLRKSLGVHAIVHVGAHGTLEWLPGKTVALSESCFPEIVTGSLPVIYPFIVSNPGEAAQAKRRISAVTLGHLPPPLTGAGLDEAQQKLERLVDEYAQA
;
A
#
# COMPACT_ATOMS: atom_id res chain seq x y z
N ASN A 1 5.89 -20.95 -21.00
CA ASN A 1 5.78 -19.48 -20.91
C ASN A 1 7.15 -18.85 -20.83
N ALA A 2 7.47 -17.92 -21.72
CA ALA A 2 8.71 -17.16 -21.65
C ALA A 2 8.74 -16.28 -20.39
N ALA A 3 9.93 -16.09 -19.81
CA ALA A 3 10.13 -15.20 -18.67
C ALA A 3 9.73 -13.76 -19.04
N SER A 4 9.11 -13.02 -18.10
CA SER A 4 8.80 -11.60 -18.33
C SER A 4 10.07 -10.79 -18.41
N ILE A 5 10.25 -10.02 -19.49
CA ILE A 5 11.41 -9.15 -19.66
C ILE A 5 11.23 -7.88 -18.81
N ILE A 6 12.24 -7.54 -18.02
CA ILE A 6 12.23 -6.40 -17.07
C ILE A 6 13.48 -5.54 -17.30
N PRO A 7 13.39 -4.47 -18.11
CA PRO A 7 14.46 -3.49 -18.24
C PRO A 7 14.75 -2.79 -16.92
N ILE A 8 16.04 -2.68 -16.57
CA ILE A 8 16.51 -1.93 -15.39
C ILE A 8 17.27 -0.72 -15.90
N LEU A 9 16.65 0.46 -15.88
CA LEU A 9 17.26 1.72 -16.31
C LEU A 9 18.10 2.32 -15.18
N PHE A 10 19.40 2.55 -15.41
CA PHE A 10 20.29 3.16 -14.42
C PHE A 10 21.28 4.13 -15.06
N TYR A 11 21.96 4.94 -14.24
CA TYR A 11 22.87 5.94 -14.77
C TYR A 11 24.17 5.33 -15.28
N ARG A 12 24.63 5.77 -16.46
CA ARG A 12 25.95 5.44 -17.03
C ARG A 12 27.09 5.77 -16.07
N SER A 13 26.96 6.83 -15.27
CA SER A 13 27.96 7.19 -14.26
C SER A 13 28.15 6.11 -13.20
N MET A 14 27.10 5.37 -12.83
CA MET A 14 27.23 4.24 -11.89
C MET A 14 28.11 3.14 -12.48
N LEU A 15 27.92 2.82 -13.76
CA LEU A 15 28.75 1.84 -14.47
C LEU A 15 30.21 2.28 -14.54
N LEU A 16 30.45 3.54 -14.94
CA LEU A 16 31.81 4.09 -15.05
C LEU A 16 32.54 4.15 -13.70
N ALA A 17 31.81 4.34 -12.61
CA ALA A 17 32.36 4.32 -11.26
C ALA A 17 32.47 2.92 -10.65
N ALA A 18 32.09 1.86 -11.38
CA ALA A 18 31.95 0.49 -10.88
C ALA A 18 31.03 0.38 -9.63
N ASP A 19 30.06 1.29 -9.49
CA ASP A 19 29.10 1.36 -8.37
C ASP A 19 27.76 0.69 -8.76
N ILE A 20 27.83 -0.52 -9.33
CA ILE A 20 26.68 -1.25 -9.91
C ILE A 20 26.23 -2.48 -9.12
N ALA A 21 26.89 -2.79 -7.99
CA ALA A 21 26.52 -3.94 -7.15
C ALA A 21 25.02 -4.01 -6.78
N PRO A 22 24.29 -2.90 -6.54
CA PRO A 22 22.84 -2.93 -6.34
C PRO A 22 22.05 -3.39 -7.57
N ILE A 23 22.51 -3.04 -8.77
CA ILE A 23 21.87 -3.42 -10.03
C ILE A 23 22.08 -4.91 -10.28
N ASP A 24 23.28 -5.44 -10.03
CA ASP A 24 23.58 -6.87 -10.14
C ASP A 24 22.74 -7.69 -9.16
N ALA A 25 22.67 -7.26 -7.90
CA ALA A 25 21.85 -7.92 -6.88
C ALA A 25 20.36 -7.90 -7.24
N LEU A 26 19.86 -6.79 -7.77
CA LEU A 26 18.47 -6.69 -8.22
C LEU A 26 18.20 -7.59 -9.43
N ALA A 27 19.09 -7.62 -10.42
CA ALA A 27 18.96 -8.50 -11.56
C ALA A 27 18.87 -9.96 -11.10
N GLU A 28 19.75 -10.38 -10.18
CA GLU A 28 19.71 -11.75 -9.67
C GLU A 28 18.43 -12.05 -8.89
N ALA A 29 17.98 -11.14 -8.02
CA ALA A 29 16.72 -11.31 -7.31
C ALA A 29 15.51 -11.41 -8.26
N LEU A 30 15.51 -10.69 -9.38
CA LEU A 30 14.46 -10.81 -10.41
C LEU A 30 14.51 -12.17 -11.12
N ARG A 31 15.72 -12.70 -11.41
CA ARG A 31 15.87 -14.05 -11.98
C ARG A 31 15.32 -15.13 -11.05
N LEU A 32 15.60 -15.01 -9.75
CA LEU A 32 15.05 -15.93 -8.73
C LEU A 32 13.52 -15.88 -8.65
N GLN A 33 12.89 -14.79 -9.07
CA GLN A 33 11.44 -14.67 -9.21
C GLN A 33 10.91 -15.09 -10.59
N GLY A 34 11.75 -15.70 -11.45
CA GLY A 34 11.36 -16.18 -12.78
C GLY A 34 11.22 -15.09 -13.84
N MET A 35 11.81 -13.92 -13.63
CA MET A 35 11.84 -12.81 -14.60
C MET A 35 13.18 -12.74 -15.34
N ALA A 36 13.21 -12.07 -16.50
CA ALA A 36 14.39 -11.86 -17.33
C ALA A 36 14.83 -10.38 -17.24
N PRO A 37 15.72 -10.02 -16.31
CA PRO A 37 16.20 -8.65 -16.16
C PRO A 37 17.10 -8.25 -17.34
N VAL A 38 16.98 -7.00 -17.80
CA VAL A 38 17.83 -6.41 -18.83
C VAL A 38 18.37 -5.07 -18.33
N PRO A 39 19.57 -5.03 -17.72
CA PRO A 39 20.18 -3.77 -17.31
C PRO A 39 20.51 -2.88 -18.52
N ILE A 40 20.02 -1.64 -18.52
CA ILE A 40 20.24 -0.64 -19.55
C ILE A 40 20.74 0.63 -18.88
N PHE A 41 21.92 1.12 -19.26
CA PHE A 41 22.47 2.36 -18.72
C PHE A 41 22.23 3.53 -19.68
N VAL A 42 21.93 4.70 -19.12
CA VAL A 42 21.72 5.95 -19.85
C VAL A 42 22.47 7.11 -19.21
N SER A 43 22.86 8.11 -19.99
CA SER A 43 23.46 9.33 -19.43
C SER A 43 22.41 10.17 -18.70
N SER A 44 21.25 10.36 -19.32
CA SER A 44 20.12 11.09 -18.76
C SER A 44 18.85 10.73 -19.52
N LEU A 45 17.72 10.59 -18.84
CA LEU A 45 16.41 10.46 -19.50
C LEU A 45 15.90 11.79 -20.08
N LYS A 46 16.63 12.89 -19.91
CA LYS A 46 16.35 14.19 -20.58
C LYS A 46 17.13 14.37 -21.88
N ASP A 47 18.12 13.51 -22.13
CA ASP A 47 18.92 13.54 -23.34
C ASP A 47 18.19 12.81 -24.47
N ARG A 48 18.04 13.46 -25.63
CA ARG A 48 17.23 12.93 -26.74
C ARG A 48 17.80 11.60 -27.28
N ALA A 49 19.12 11.50 -27.41
CA ALA A 49 19.76 10.28 -27.90
C ALA A 49 19.55 9.10 -26.94
N SER A 50 19.66 9.36 -25.62
CA SER A 50 19.36 8.38 -24.58
C SER A 50 17.89 7.93 -24.62
N LEU A 51 16.95 8.86 -24.83
CA LEU A 51 15.52 8.55 -24.98
C LEU A 51 15.26 7.68 -26.22
N ASP A 52 15.75 8.08 -27.40
CA ASP A 52 15.54 7.35 -28.65
C ASP A 52 16.11 5.92 -28.57
N PHE A 53 17.27 5.77 -27.91
CA PHE A 53 17.87 4.45 -27.66
C PHE A 53 16.99 3.59 -26.75
N VAL A 54 16.51 4.14 -25.63
CA VAL A 54 15.64 3.39 -24.71
C VAL A 54 14.32 3.05 -25.39
N GLU A 55 13.69 3.96 -26.12
CA GLU A 55 12.46 3.66 -26.87
C GLU A 55 12.64 2.50 -27.85
N THR A 56 13.73 2.53 -28.62
CA THR A 56 14.08 1.45 -29.55
C THR A 56 14.28 0.12 -28.82
N ALA A 57 14.98 0.15 -27.68
CA ALA A 57 15.21 -1.03 -26.86
C ALA A 57 13.90 -1.58 -26.28
N LEU A 58 13.02 -0.72 -25.72
CA LEU A 58 11.73 -1.13 -25.16
C LEU A 58 10.81 -1.73 -26.24
N ALA A 59 10.75 -1.12 -27.42
CA ALA A 59 9.98 -1.64 -28.54
C ALA A 59 10.46 -3.04 -28.98
N SER A 60 11.77 -3.26 -28.97
CA SER A 60 12.37 -4.56 -29.32
C SER A 60 12.19 -5.62 -28.23
N LEU A 61 12.25 -5.20 -26.96
CA LEU A 61 12.19 -6.09 -25.80
C LEU A 61 10.76 -6.48 -25.40
N ASN A 62 9.76 -5.64 -25.74
CA ASN A 62 8.36 -5.81 -25.34
C ASN A 62 8.22 -6.17 -23.83
N PRO A 63 8.67 -5.26 -22.94
CA PRO A 63 8.79 -5.54 -21.52
C PRO A 63 7.43 -5.73 -20.84
N ALA A 64 7.40 -6.44 -19.71
CA ALA A 64 6.19 -6.55 -18.89
C ALA A 64 6.08 -5.44 -17.82
N ALA A 65 7.23 -4.88 -17.43
CA ALA A 65 7.39 -3.74 -16.54
C ALA A 65 8.80 -3.16 -16.70
N ILE A 66 9.00 -1.93 -16.23
CA ILE A 66 10.30 -1.25 -16.22
C ILE A 66 10.69 -0.96 -14.76
N ILE A 67 11.96 -1.14 -14.41
CA ILE A 67 12.51 -0.67 -13.14
C ILE A 67 13.50 0.47 -13.42
N THR A 68 13.36 1.59 -12.73
CA THR A 68 14.22 2.77 -12.88
C THR A 68 14.99 3.01 -11.59
N ALA A 69 16.32 2.95 -11.68
CA ALA A 69 17.26 3.43 -10.67
C ALA A 69 17.78 4.85 -10.99
N THR A 70 17.37 5.43 -12.12
CA THR A 70 17.61 6.85 -12.42
C THR A 70 16.79 7.73 -11.48
N ALA A 71 17.46 8.44 -10.59
CA ALA A 71 16.87 9.54 -9.82
C ALA A 71 16.35 10.65 -10.77
N PHE A 72 15.48 11.52 -10.28
CA PHE A 72 14.83 12.62 -11.04
C PHE A 72 13.71 12.20 -12.00
N ALA A 73 12.87 13.18 -12.34
CA ALA A 73 11.86 13.09 -13.39
C ALA A 73 12.51 13.08 -14.78
N SER A 74 11.86 12.42 -15.72
CA SER A 74 12.26 12.32 -17.14
C SER A 74 12.17 13.66 -17.88
N GLY A 75 11.55 14.68 -17.27
CA GLY A 75 11.59 16.07 -17.73
C GLY A 75 10.44 16.46 -18.66
N ALA A 76 9.33 15.73 -18.64
CA ALA A 76 8.11 16.20 -19.29
C ALA A 76 7.53 17.41 -18.54
N GLU A 77 7.22 18.48 -19.28
CA GLU A 77 6.34 19.55 -18.79
C GLU A 77 4.99 18.96 -18.38
N PRO A 78 4.25 19.58 -17.43
CA PRO A 78 2.92 19.13 -17.06
C PRO A 78 2.04 18.93 -18.30
N GLY A 79 1.56 17.70 -18.51
CA GLY A 79 0.70 17.33 -19.64
C GLY A 79 1.43 16.81 -20.90
N ALA A 80 2.77 16.79 -20.92
CA ALA A 80 3.52 16.11 -21.98
C ALA A 80 3.70 14.62 -21.66
N GLU A 81 3.58 13.76 -22.69
CA GLU A 81 3.83 12.32 -22.53
C GLU A 81 5.31 12.05 -22.27
N THR A 82 5.58 11.34 -21.17
CA THR A 82 6.89 10.79 -20.85
C THR A 82 7.18 9.55 -21.69
N LEU A 83 8.45 9.11 -21.68
CA LEU A 83 8.85 7.80 -22.17
C LEU A 83 7.98 6.67 -21.59
N PHE A 84 7.62 6.80 -20.31
CA PHE A 84 6.90 5.77 -19.57
C PHE A 84 5.43 5.68 -19.99
N ASP A 85 4.80 6.81 -20.30
CA ASP A 85 3.43 6.86 -20.85
C ASP A 85 3.36 6.10 -22.18
N ARG A 86 4.33 6.35 -23.08
CA ARG A 86 4.44 5.64 -24.36
C ARG A 86 4.75 4.16 -24.21
N ALA A 87 5.52 3.77 -23.18
CA ALA A 87 5.83 2.37 -22.92
C ALA A 87 4.60 1.55 -22.49
N GLY A 88 3.61 2.18 -21.84
CA GLY A 88 2.33 1.55 -21.51
C GLY A 88 2.40 0.41 -20.50
N VAL A 89 3.48 0.32 -19.73
CA VAL A 89 3.71 -0.74 -18.72
C VAL A 89 4.01 -0.13 -17.35
N PRO A 90 3.80 -0.87 -16.24
CA PRO A 90 4.15 -0.36 -14.91
C PRO A 90 5.64 -0.01 -14.82
N VAL A 91 5.91 1.15 -14.23
CA VAL A 91 7.27 1.65 -14.02
C VAL A 91 7.53 1.76 -12.54
N PHE A 92 8.55 1.04 -12.06
CA PHE A 92 8.94 0.99 -10.66
C PHE A 92 10.16 1.86 -10.41
N GLN A 93 10.07 2.78 -9.45
CA GLN A 93 11.21 3.53 -8.95
C GLN A 93 11.90 2.76 -7.83
N VAL A 94 13.19 2.45 -8.00
CA VAL A 94 14.05 1.94 -6.91
C VAL A 94 14.98 3.03 -6.41
N ILE A 95 15.32 2.99 -5.13
CA ILE A 95 16.21 3.97 -4.50
C ILE A 95 17.61 3.35 -4.35
N VAL A 96 18.60 3.96 -5.00
CA VAL A 96 20.03 3.73 -4.77
C VAL A 96 20.50 4.88 -3.88
N ALA A 97 20.32 4.74 -2.56
CA ALA A 97 20.38 5.87 -1.64
C ALA A 97 21.81 6.38 -1.42
N THR A 98 21.98 7.70 -1.40
CA THR A 98 23.24 8.32 -0.96
C THR A 98 23.38 8.33 0.57
N THR A 99 22.26 8.15 1.28
CA THR A 99 22.19 7.96 2.73
C THR A 99 23.04 6.76 3.17
N LYS A 100 23.80 6.91 4.26
CA LYS A 100 24.58 5.82 4.86
C LYS A 100 23.66 4.75 5.45
N ARG A 101 24.02 3.48 5.32
CA ARG A 101 23.23 2.34 5.83
C ARG A 101 22.88 2.48 7.32
N GLU A 102 23.86 2.79 8.16
CA GLU A 102 23.66 2.96 9.61
C GLU A 102 22.70 4.10 9.96
N VAL A 103 22.72 5.18 9.17
CA VAL A 103 21.82 6.33 9.36
C VAL A 103 20.40 5.93 8.99
N TRP A 104 20.21 5.23 7.87
CA TRP A 104 18.90 4.70 7.48
C TRP A 104 18.35 3.74 8.52
N GLU A 105 19.17 2.80 9.02
CA GLU A 105 18.77 1.79 10.00
C GLU A 105 18.21 2.44 11.28
N LYS A 106 18.95 3.38 11.87
CA LYS A 106 18.61 4.04 13.15
C LYS A 106 17.54 5.12 13.04
N ASN A 107 17.34 5.72 11.86
CA ASN A 107 16.46 6.88 11.70
C ASN A 107 15.05 6.47 11.21
N GLN A 108 14.01 6.99 11.86
CA GLN A 108 12.60 6.78 11.46
C GLN A 108 12.22 7.52 10.18
N ARG A 109 12.96 8.57 9.78
CA ARG A 109 12.74 9.27 8.51
C ARG A 109 13.09 8.42 7.29
N GLY A 110 13.93 7.40 7.44
CA GLY A 110 14.45 6.58 6.34
C GLY A 110 15.51 7.30 5.51
N LEU A 111 15.11 8.26 4.68
CA LEU A 111 16.00 8.95 3.73
C LEU A 111 16.40 10.36 4.17
N ALA A 112 17.60 10.77 3.78
CA ALA A 112 18.00 12.17 3.83
C ALA A 112 17.11 13.04 2.90
N PRO A 113 16.95 14.36 3.18
CA PRO A 113 16.10 15.24 2.37
C PRO A 113 16.42 15.23 0.87
N ALA A 114 17.70 15.15 0.52
CA ALA A 114 18.15 15.09 -0.87
C ALA A 114 17.69 13.79 -1.57
N ASP A 115 17.90 12.63 -0.94
CA ASP A 115 17.44 11.34 -1.46
C ASP A 115 15.91 11.29 -1.61
N LEU A 116 15.18 11.85 -0.64
CA LEU A 116 13.72 11.94 -0.71
C LEU A 116 13.27 12.76 -1.93
N ALA A 117 13.88 13.92 -2.17
CA ALA A 117 13.54 14.73 -3.34
C ALA A 117 13.85 14.00 -4.65
N MET A 118 15.08 13.47 -4.76
CA MET A 118 15.60 12.92 -6.01
C MET A 118 15.01 11.54 -6.38
N HIS A 119 14.81 10.65 -5.41
CA HIS A 119 14.38 9.28 -5.67
C HIS A 119 12.90 9.01 -5.39
N VAL A 120 12.19 9.96 -4.78
CA VAL A 120 10.76 9.77 -4.43
C VAL A 120 9.92 10.88 -5.05
N VAL A 121 10.10 12.12 -4.62
CA VAL A 121 9.20 13.23 -5.02
C VAL A 121 9.25 13.51 -6.52
N LEU A 122 10.43 13.60 -7.12
CA LEU A 122 10.53 13.89 -8.55
C LEU A 122 10.06 12.72 -9.44
N PRO A 123 10.42 11.45 -9.16
CA PRO A 123 9.85 10.31 -9.88
C PRO A 123 8.33 10.14 -9.74
N GLU A 124 7.73 10.64 -8.65
CA GLU A 124 6.26 10.63 -8.50
C GLU A 124 5.55 11.48 -9.57
N LEU A 125 6.22 12.50 -10.12
CA LEU A 125 5.69 13.35 -11.20
C LEU A 125 5.61 12.61 -12.54
N ASP A 126 6.49 11.62 -12.75
CA ASP A 126 6.45 10.71 -13.91
C ASP A 126 5.47 9.54 -13.70
N GLY A 127 4.67 9.54 -12.62
CA GLY A 127 3.75 8.44 -12.30
C GLY A 127 4.42 7.13 -11.86
N ARG A 128 5.72 7.14 -11.56
CA ARG A 128 6.45 5.92 -11.17
C ARG A 128 5.98 5.37 -9.81
N ILE A 129 5.86 4.06 -9.72
CA ILE A 129 5.46 3.33 -8.50
C ILE A 129 6.71 3.14 -7.63
N LEU A 130 6.70 3.65 -6.39
CA LEU A 130 7.85 3.46 -5.50
C LEU A 130 7.99 2.00 -5.08
N ALA A 131 9.04 1.32 -5.52
CA ALA A 131 9.34 -0.07 -5.15
C ALA A 131 10.22 -0.19 -3.89
N GLY A 132 10.88 0.88 -3.47
CA GLY A 132 11.69 0.90 -2.24
C GLY A 132 13.18 1.04 -2.50
N ALA A 133 13.96 1.04 -1.41
CA ALA A 133 15.42 1.14 -1.50
C ALA A 133 16.05 -0.20 -1.79
N ILE A 134 17.06 -0.23 -2.66
CA ILE A 134 17.84 -1.44 -2.96
C ILE A 134 19.26 -1.37 -2.41
N SER A 135 19.74 -0.17 -2.07
CA SER A 135 21.08 0.02 -1.52
C SER A 135 21.20 1.30 -0.71
N PHE A 136 22.25 1.33 0.11
CA PHE A 136 22.68 2.47 0.88
C PHE A 136 24.20 2.65 0.75
N LYS A 137 24.72 3.84 1.04
CA LYS A 137 26.17 4.07 1.08
C LYS A 137 26.80 3.33 2.26
N GLY A 138 27.86 2.59 1.97
CA GLY A 138 28.69 1.88 2.94
C GLY A 138 30.14 1.86 2.51
N GLU A 139 31.02 1.51 3.44
CA GLU A 139 32.45 1.38 3.17
C GLU A 139 32.73 0.19 2.24
N ILE A 140 33.75 0.33 1.41
CA ILE A 140 34.37 -0.81 0.73
C ILE A 140 35.54 -1.35 1.55
N GLU A 141 35.88 -2.62 1.36
CA GLU A 141 37.13 -3.14 1.93
C GLU A 141 38.31 -2.29 1.41
N ALA A 142 39.26 -2.00 2.29
CA ALA A 142 40.40 -1.20 1.91
C ALA A 142 41.20 -1.94 0.84
N ASP A 143 41.50 -1.25 -0.26
CA ASP A 143 42.41 -1.78 -1.26
C ASP A 143 43.83 -1.83 -0.64
N PRO A 144 44.45 -3.02 -0.49
CA PRO A 144 45.74 -3.14 0.18
C PRO A 144 46.88 -2.42 -0.58
N ALA A 145 46.76 -2.27 -1.89
CA ALA A 145 47.77 -1.59 -2.72
C ALA A 145 47.60 -0.07 -2.69
N LEU A 146 46.36 0.43 -2.59
CA LEU A 146 46.07 1.86 -2.55
C LEU A 146 46.02 2.44 -1.13
N ALA A 147 45.96 1.58 -0.09
CA ALA A 147 45.70 1.96 1.30
C ALA A 147 44.49 2.91 1.45
N PHE A 148 43.53 2.79 0.53
CA PHE A 148 42.38 3.68 0.39
C PHE A 148 41.09 2.92 0.67
N ARG A 149 40.19 3.57 1.41
CA ARG A 149 38.85 3.07 1.70
C ARG A 149 37.83 3.99 1.04
N ALA A 150 37.15 3.50 0.02
CA ALA A 150 36.09 4.24 -0.66
C ALA A 150 34.72 4.00 -0.01
N PHE A 151 33.72 4.79 -0.45
CA PHE A 151 32.32 4.54 -0.18
C PHE A 151 31.59 4.16 -1.47
N ALA A 152 30.88 3.05 -1.46
CA ALA A 152 30.07 2.56 -2.57
C ALA A 152 28.64 2.27 -2.12
N ASN A 153 27.73 2.14 -3.06
CA ASN A 153 26.40 1.64 -2.78
C ASN A 153 26.47 0.13 -2.51
N ARG A 154 26.07 -0.29 -1.31
CA ARG A 154 25.99 -1.68 -0.92
C ARG A 154 24.54 -2.16 -1.00
N PRO A 155 24.25 -3.25 -1.73
CA PRO A 155 22.90 -3.79 -1.80
C PRO A 155 22.40 -4.18 -0.41
N GLU A 156 21.15 -3.86 -0.11
CA GLU A 156 20.46 -4.33 1.10
C GLU A 156 19.58 -5.53 0.73
N ALA A 157 20.06 -6.73 1.03
CA ALA A 157 19.54 -7.99 0.47
C ALA A 157 18.03 -8.18 0.68
N ASN A 158 17.52 -7.92 1.89
CA ASN A 158 16.11 -8.08 2.20
C ASN A 158 15.23 -7.08 1.41
N ARG A 159 15.74 -5.88 1.10
CA ARG A 159 15.00 -4.86 0.36
C ARG A 159 15.04 -5.12 -1.14
N VAL A 160 16.18 -5.59 -1.65
CA VAL A 160 16.31 -6.08 -3.03
C VAL A 160 15.32 -7.21 -3.30
N ALA A 161 15.23 -8.18 -2.39
CA ALA A 161 14.27 -9.27 -2.50
C ALA A 161 12.82 -8.76 -2.47
N GLN A 162 12.51 -7.77 -1.63
CA GLN A 162 11.18 -7.18 -1.55
C GLN A 162 10.76 -6.47 -2.85
N VAL A 163 11.67 -5.72 -3.47
CA VAL A 163 11.45 -5.07 -4.78
C VAL A 163 11.17 -6.11 -5.87
N ALA A 164 11.96 -7.19 -5.90
CA ALA A 164 11.77 -8.27 -6.87
C ALA A 164 10.42 -8.98 -6.67
N LYS A 165 10.04 -9.29 -5.42
CA LYS A 165 8.73 -9.87 -5.08
C LYS A 165 7.57 -8.94 -5.48
N ARG A 166 7.68 -7.63 -5.22
CA ARG A 166 6.64 -6.65 -5.61
C ARG A 166 6.47 -6.60 -7.11
N THR A 167 7.57 -6.56 -7.86
CA THR A 167 7.55 -6.62 -9.32
C THR A 167 6.87 -7.90 -9.79
N ALA A 168 7.25 -9.06 -9.23
CA ALA A 168 6.66 -10.35 -9.56
C ALA A 168 5.14 -10.40 -9.31
N MET A 169 4.66 -9.79 -8.22
CA MET A 169 3.23 -9.76 -7.90
C MET A 169 2.42 -8.90 -8.88
N PHE A 170 2.97 -7.78 -9.35
CA PHE A 170 2.36 -7.01 -10.44
C PHE A 170 2.31 -7.81 -11.75
N ILE A 171 3.40 -8.51 -12.10
CA ILE A 171 3.42 -9.39 -13.28
C ILE A 171 2.42 -10.54 -13.13
N ARG A 172 2.29 -11.12 -11.93
CA ARG A 172 1.29 -12.14 -11.63
C ARG A 172 -0.12 -11.59 -11.87
N LEU A 173 -0.44 -10.40 -11.35
CA LEU A 173 -1.73 -9.75 -11.57
C LEU A 173 -2.01 -9.53 -13.08
N GLN A 174 -1.03 -9.02 -13.83
CA GLN A 174 -1.16 -8.81 -15.28
C GLN A 174 -1.44 -10.12 -16.04
N ARG A 175 -0.68 -11.17 -15.75
CA ARG A 175 -0.74 -12.46 -16.45
C ARG A 175 -1.94 -13.32 -16.07
N THR A 176 -2.46 -13.20 -14.85
CA THR A 176 -3.65 -13.93 -14.45
C THR A 176 -4.85 -13.44 -15.26
N GLU A 177 -5.56 -14.36 -15.92
CA GLU A 177 -6.82 -14.07 -16.62
C GLU A 177 -7.82 -13.39 -15.69
N ARG A 178 -8.58 -12.41 -16.19
CA ARG A 178 -9.50 -11.60 -15.37
C ARG A 178 -10.45 -12.47 -14.53
N ALA A 179 -11.02 -13.53 -15.11
CA ALA A 179 -11.91 -14.46 -14.41
C ALA A 179 -11.24 -15.18 -13.22
N LYS A 180 -9.92 -15.36 -13.23
CA LYS A 180 -9.13 -16.01 -12.17
C LYS A 180 -8.50 -15.03 -11.18
N ARG A 181 -8.62 -13.72 -11.42
CA ARG A 181 -8.05 -12.69 -10.54
C ARG A 181 -8.87 -12.59 -9.25
N LYS A 182 -8.27 -13.03 -8.16
CA LYS A 182 -8.70 -12.74 -6.79
C LYS A 182 -8.31 -11.34 -6.35
N LEU A 183 -9.26 -10.52 -5.88
CA LEU A 183 -9.02 -9.17 -5.35
C LEU A 183 -9.60 -9.03 -3.94
N ALA A 184 -8.93 -8.23 -3.10
CA ALA A 184 -9.50 -7.77 -1.83
C ALA A 184 -9.85 -6.29 -1.93
N ILE A 185 -11.11 -5.92 -1.72
CA ILE A 185 -11.57 -4.54 -1.60
C ILE A 185 -11.65 -4.19 -0.12
N LEU A 186 -10.84 -3.22 0.32
CA LEU A 186 -10.80 -2.78 1.71
C LEU A 186 -11.61 -1.51 1.89
N ILE A 187 -12.53 -1.56 2.85
CA ILE A 187 -13.38 -0.44 3.27
C ILE A 187 -12.83 0.11 4.59
N PRO A 188 -12.69 1.43 4.76
CA PRO A 188 -12.27 2.04 6.00
C PRO A 188 -13.33 1.80 7.10
N ASP A 189 -12.87 1.56 8.33
CA ASP A 189 -13.74 1.39 9.48
C ASP A 189 -13.39 2.37 10.61
N TYR A 190 -14.45 2.90 11.22
CA TYR A 190 -14.34 3.78 12.38
C TYR A 190 -15.18 3.23 13.54
N PRO A 191 -14.79 2.09 14.12
CA PRO A 191 -15.62 1.38 15.13
C PRO A 191 -15.97 2.24 16.36
N SER A 192 -15.09 3.17 16.74
CA SER A 192 -15.30 4.10 17.87
C SER A 192 -16.30 5.24 17.57
N ALA A 193 -16.82 5.34 16.35
CA ALA A 193 -17.74 6.40 15.93
C ALA A 193 -18.97 5.78 15.23
N PRO A 194 -20.09 5.61 15.95
CA PRO A 194 -21.27 4.97 15.40
C PRO A 194 -21.74 5.63 14.09
N GLY A 195 -22.14 4.81 13.12
CA GLY A 195 -22.59 5.26 11.79
C GLY A 195 -21.47 5.62 10.80
N ARG A 196 -20.20 5.43 11.16
CA ARG A 196 -19.05 5.74 10.28
C ARG A 196 -18.38 4.52 9.64
N THR A 197 -19.01 3.35 9.68
CA THR A 197 -18.57 2.18 8.90
C THR A 197 -18.56 2.51 7.42
N GLY A 198 -17.42 2.37 6.75
CA GLY A 198 -17.27 2.77 5.34
C GLY A 198 -17.35 4.28 5.10
N TYR A 199 -17.11 5.09 6.12
CA TYR A 199 -17.00 6.53 5.93
C TYR A 199 -15.67 6.87 5.25
N ALA A 200 -15.73 7.64 4.17
CA ALA A 200 -14.57 8.29 3.58
C ALA A 200 -14.89 9.74 3.20
N VAL A 201 -13.88 10.60 3.26
CA VAL A 201 -14.05 12.01 2.90
C VAL A 201 -14.41 12.13 1.42
N GLY A 202 -15.62 12.65 1.16
CA GLY A 202 -16.08 12.97 -0.18
C GLY A 202 -16.39 11.77 -1.07
N LEU A 203 -16.62 10.58 -0.49
CA LEU A 203 -16.95 9.36 -1.23
C LEU A 203 -17.99 8.54 -0.46
N ASP A 204 -19.06 8.11 -1.15
CA ASP A 204 -19.96 7.07 -0.65
C ASP A 204 -19.31 5.70 -0.90
N VAL A 205 -18.58 5.18 0.08
CA VAL A 205 -17.79 3.95 -0.10
C VAL A 205 -18.67 2.73 -0.39
N PRO A 206 -19.72 2.41 0.41
CA PRO A 206 -20.54 1.25 0.12
C PRO A 206 -21.17 1.28 -1.28
N SER A 207 -21.70 2.43 -1.71
CA SER A 207 -22.26 2.58 -3.06
C SER A 207 -21.18 2.47 -4.15
N SER A 208 -20.00 3.05 -3.91
CA SER A 208 -18.86 2.96 -4.82
C SER A 208 -18.35 1.52 -4.96
N VAL A 209 -18.32 0.75 -3.86
CA VAL A 209 -17.92 -0.67 -3.89
C VAL A 209 -18.92 -1.49 -4.68
N LEU A 210 -20.23 -1.25 -4.56
CA LEU A 210 -21.24 -1.92 -5.40
C LEU A 210 -21.03 -1.61 -6.88
N ALA A 211 -20.80 -0.33 -7.23
CA ALA A 211 -20.47 0.06 -8.60
C ALA A 211 -19.21 -0.66 -9.09
N MET A 212 -18.14 -0.71 -8.29
CA MET A 212 -16.92 -1.46 -8.62
C MET A 212 -17.17 -2.96 -8.84
N LEU A 213 -18.03 -3.60 -8.04
CA LEU A 213 -18.38 -5.00 -8.22
C LEU A 213 -19.10 -5.25 -9.56
N HIS A 214 -19.99 -4.34 -9.95
CA HIS A 214 -20.65 -4.38 -11.26
C HIS A 214 -19.64 -4.16 -12.40
N ASP A 215 -18.81 -3.12 -12.32
CA ASP A 215 -17.78 -2.82 -13.33
C ASP A 215 -16.81 -4.00 -13.50
N LEU A 216 -16.35 -4.60 -12.40
CA LEU A 216 -15.47 -5.77 -12.43
C LEU A 216 -16.16 -6.95 -13.13
N LYS A 217 -17.44 -7.19 -12.84
CA LYS A 217 -18.22 -8.25 -13.49
C LYS A 217 -18.31 -8.02 -15.00
N GLU A 218 -18.64 -6.81 -15.42
CA GLU A 218 -18.73 -6.41 -16.83
C GLU A 218 -17.38 -6.55 -17.55
N GLN A 219 -16.27 -6.29 -16.83
CA GLN A 219 -14.91 -6.46 -17.36
C GLN A 219 -14.43 -7.92 -17.39
N GLY A 220 -15.27 -8.89 -16.99
CA GLY A 220 -14.99 -10.33 -17.06
C GLY A 220 -14.24 -10.90 -15.84
N TYR A 221 -14.29 -10.21 -14.69
CA TYR A 221 -13.90 -10.82 -13.42
C TYR A 221 -15.01 -11.75 -12.92
N ALA A 222 -14.64 -12.80 -12.18
CA ALA A 222 -15.62 -13.67 -11.55
C ALA A 222 -16.21 -12.97 -10.32
N VAL A 223 -17.41 -12.42 -10.48
CA VAL A 223 -18.17 -11.73 -9.42
C VAL A 223 -19.58 -12.29 -9.34
N ASP A 224 -19.90 -12.86 -8.19
CA ASP A 224 -21.18 -13.54 -7.92
C ASP A 224 -21.87 -12.95 -6.69
N GLY A 225 -23.20 -13.00 -6.64
CA GLY A 225 -23.96 -12.61 -5.45
C GLY A 225 -23.84 -11.13 -5.04
N ILE A 226 -23.67 -10.20 -5.99
CA ILE A 226 -23.57 -8.76 -5.71
C ILE A 226 -24.80 -8.31 -4.87
N PRO A 227 -24.60 -7.66 -3.71
CA PRO A 227 -25.69 -7.20 -2.87
C PRO A 227 -26.55 -6.15 -3.58
N GLN A 228 -27.85 -6.13 -3.28
CA GLN A 228 -28.82 -5.23 -3.94
C GLN A 228 -28.80 -3.79 -3.40
N SER A 229 -28.12 -3.55 -2.27
CA SER A 229 -28.05 -2.23 -1.66
C SER A 229 -26.79 -2.07 -0.79
N PRO A 230 -26.35 -0.82 -0.53
CA PRO A 230 -25.28 -0.51 0.42
C PRO A 230 -25.48 -1.17 1.79
N ARG A 231 -26.73 -1.18 2.29
CA ARG A 231 -27.05 -1.82 3.57
C ARG A 231 -26.85 -3.33 3.52
N ALA A 232 -27.30 -3.99 2.47
CA ALA A 232 -27.12 -5.43 2.29
C ALA A 232 -25.64 -5.81 2.19
N LEU A 233 -24.80 -4.96 1.58
CA LEU A 233 -23.35 -5.14 1.60
C LEU A 233 -22.80 -5.09 3.02
N LEU A 234 -23.13 -4.06 3.79
CA LEU A 234 -22.66 -3.93 5.18
C LEU A 234 -23.16 -5.08 6.07
N ASP A 235 -24.41 -5.51 5.92
CA ASP A 235 -24.97 -6.66 6.65
C ASP A 235 -24.18 -7.94 6.33
N ALA A 236 -23.81 -8.16 5.07
CA ALA A 236 -22.98 -9.31 4.68
C ALA A 236 -21.58 -9.28 5.33
N LEU A 237 -20.97 -8.11 5.49
CA LEU A 237 -19.69 -7.96 6.19
C LEU A 237 -19.82 -8.19 7.70
N GLU A 238 -20.96 -7.83 8.30
CA GLU A 238 -21.24 -8.03 9.73
C GLU A 238 -21.52 -9.50 10.07
N MET A 239 -22.22 -10.23 9.19
CA MET A 239 -22.41 -11.68 9.32
C MET A 239 -21.05 -12.39 9.46
N GLY A 240 -20.04 -11.97 8.68
CA GLY A 240 -18.69 -12.50 8.77
C GLY A 240 -18.60 -13.96 8.32
N GLY A 241 -17.88 -14.78 9.08
CA GLY A 241 -17.62 -16.20 8.73
C GLY A 241 -16.30 -16.41 7.97
N GLN A 242 -15.52 -15.35 7.81
CA GLN A 242 -14.13 -15.42 7.36
C GLN A 242 -13.20 -15.23 8.56
N GLY A 243 -12.00 -15.78 8.48
CA GLY A 243 -11.00 -15.64 9.53
C GLY A 243 -9.72 -16.39 9.24
N LEU A 244 -8.75 -16.25 10.14
CA LEU A 244 -7.51 -17.01 10.14
C LEU A 244 -7.46 -17.86 11.41
N SER A 245 -7.23 -19.17 11.28
CA SER A 245 -7.02 -20.02 12.44
C SER A 245 -5.74 -19.60 13.18
N LEU A 246 -5.69 -19.85 14.49
CA LEU A 246 -4.50 -19.56 15.29
C LEU A 246 -3.29 -20.38 14.81
N ASP A 247 -3.51 -21.61 14.37
CA ASP A 247 -2.45 -22.47 13.84
C ASP A 247 -1.91 -21.94 12.51
N ASP A 248 -2.79 -21.49 11.61
CA ASP A 248 -2.37 -20.82 10.37
C ASP A 248 -1.65 -19.50 10.68
N TYR A 249 -2.12 -18.73 11.65
CA TYR A 249 -1.46 -17.50 12.09
C TYR A 249 -0.03 -17.79 12.55
N ARG A 250 0.18 -18.76 13.45
CA ARG A 250 1.50 -19.19 13.94
C ARG A 250 2.39 -19.70 12.81
N CYS A 251 1.84 -20.50 11.90
CA CYS A 251 2.58 -21.01 10.74
C CYS A 251 3.03 -19.86 9.82
N PHE A 252 2.14 -18.93 9.53
CA PHE A 252 2.39 -17.85 8.59
C PHE A 252 3.26 -16.73 9.16
N SER A 253 3.16 -16.47 10.47
CA SER A 253 3.93 -15.46 11.19
C SER A 253 5.38 -15.89 11.44
N ALA A 254 5.69 -17.19 11.38
CA ALA A 254 7.05 -17.71 11.49
C ALA A 254 8.01 -17.21 10.39
N GLU A 255 7.49 -16.71 9.27
CA GLU A 255 8.28 -16.07 8.21
C GLU A 255 8.55 -14.58 8.46
N LEU A 256 7.89 -13.97 9.46
CA LEU A 256 8.10 -12.56 9.81
C LEU A 256 9.38 -12.41 10.66
N PRO A 257 10.03 -11.23 10.65
CA PRO A 257 11.19 -11.00 11.49
C PRO A 257 10.84 -11.19 12.97
N MET A 258 11.67 -11.94 13.70
CA MET A 258 11.45 -12.24 15.13
C MET A 258 11.21 -10.98 15.96
N ALA A 259 12.01 -9.92 15.74
CA ALA A 259 11.86 -8.64 16.42
C ALA A 259 10.48 -7.96 16.20
N VAL A 260 9.77 -8.28 15.11
CA VAL A 260 8.40 -7.79 14.89
C VAL A 260 7.42 -8.54 15.78
N ILE A 261 7.55 -9.86 15.86
CA ILE A 261 6.69 -10.69 16.73
C ILE A 261 6.92 -10.32 18.19
N ASP A 262 8.18 -10.25 18.63
CA ASP A 262 8.55 -9.85 19.99
C ASP A 262 7.97 -8.48 20.37
N ALA A 263 7.99 -7.52 19.44
CA ALA A 263 7.43 -6.18 19.68
C ALA A 263 5.91 -6.20 19.84
N VAL A 264 5.21 -7.01 19.03
CA VAL A 264 3.75 -7.15 19.11
C VAL A 264 3.36 -7.86 20.41
N GLU A 265 4.05 -8.95 20.75
CA GLU A 265 3.79 -9.70 21.99
C GLU A 265 4.12 -8.87 23.24
N ALA A 266 5.19 -8.07 23.21
CA ALA A 266 5.52 -7.16 24.31
C ALA A 266 4.43 -6.08 24.52
N ALA A 267 3.74 -5.66 23.47
CA ALA A 267 2.69 -4.65 23.54
C ALA A 267 1.31 -5.24 23.91
N TRP A 268 1.00 -6.44 23.40
CA TRP A 268 -0.36 -6.98 23.40
C TRP A 268 -0.52 -8.34 24.11
N GLY A 269 0.58 -8.99 24.51
CA GLY A 269 0.58 -10.36 25.03
C GLY A 269 0.61 -11.40 23.91
N GLU A 270 0.37 -12.66 24.25
CA GLU A 270 0.36 -13.75 23.25
C GLU A 270 -0.90 -13.68 22.36
N ALA A 271 -0.79 -14.18 21.13
CA ALA A 271 -1.86 -14.17 20.13
C ALA A 271 -3.15 -14.89 20.59
N GLU A 272 -3.00 -15.88 21.46
CA GLU A 272 -4.05 -16.65 22.13
C GLU A 272 -4.95 -15.77 22.99
N GLY A 273 -4.44 -14.65 23.49
CA GLY A 273 -5.22 -13.68 24.26
C GLY A 273 -6.20 -12.88 23.40
N GLU A 274 -6.05 -12.90 22.07
CA GLU A 274 -6.89 -12.14 21.13
C GLU A 274 -7.89 -12.99 20.34
N ILE A 275 -7.84 -14.33 20.47
CA ILE A 275 -8.76 -15.22 19.73
C ILE A 275 -10.20 -15.09 20.22
N GLY A 276 -11.16 -15.11 19.30
CA GLY A 276 -12.59 -15.06 19.62
C GLY A 276 -13.11 -13.72 20.17
N LEU A 277 -12.24 -12.73 20.39
CA LEU A 277 -12.65 -11.37 20.73
C LEU A 277 -13.11 -10.65 19.45
N ARG A 278 -14.42 -10.60 19.22
CA ARG A 278 -15.00 -9.51 18.42
C ARG A 278 -15.09 -8.30 19.35
N GLU A 279 -14.19 -7.33 19.22
CA GLU A 279 -14.47 -5.99 19.75
C GLU A 279 -15.62 -5.41 18.91
N ALA A 280 -16.86 -5.70 19.33
CA ALA A 280 -18.02 -5.09 18.73
C ALA A 280 -17.92 -3.57 18.92
N PRO A 281 -18.18 -2.75 17.89
CA PRO A 281 -18.35 -1.32 18.12
C PRO A 281 -19.46 -1.14 19.17
N PRO A 282 -19.36 -0.14 20.07
CA PRO A 282 -20.47 0.19 20.95
C PRO A 282 -21.66 0.59 20.06
N SER A 283 -22.56 -0.35 19.80
CA SER A 283 -23.73 -0.14 18.96
C SER A 283 -24.70 0.81 19.67
N VAL A 284 -25.26 1.72 18.89
CA VAL A 284 -26.36 2.60 19.26
C VAL A 284 -27.53 1.74 19.73
N LEU A 285 -27.82 1.86 21.03
CA LEU A 285 -29.00 1.46 21.82
C LEU A 285 -28.50 0.79 23.11
N PRO A 286 -28.48 1.51 24.26
CA PRO A 286 -28.56 0.79 25.51
C PRO A 286 -29.97 0.23 25.59
N ASP A 287 -30.03 -0.99 26.10
CA ASP A 287 -31.19 -1.62 26.72
C ASP A 287 -31.89 -2.74 25.93
N ILE A 288 -32.17 -3.79 26.70
CA ILE A 288 -32.97 -4.98 26.40
C ILE A 288 -32.31 -6.06 25.52
N SER A 289 -31.31 -6.75 26.07
CA SER A 289 -31.34 -8.22 26.06
C SER A 289 -30.65 -8.76 27.31
N GLY A 290 -31.36 -9.65 28.01
CA GLY A 290 -30.95 -10.16 29.31
C GLY A 290 -29.57 -10.80 29.27
N ARG A 291 -28.71 -10.36 30.19
CA ARG A 291 -27.53 -11.14 30.58
C ARG A 291 -28.00 -12.49 31.09
N THR A 292 -27.88 -13.52 30.25
CA THR A 292 -27.72 -14.89 30.75
C THR A 292 -26.24 -15.18 30.80
N GLU A 293 -25.68 -15.08 32.01
CA GLU A 293 -24.50 -15.84 32.38
C GLU A 293 -24.79 -17.32 32.09
N GLY A 294 -23.97 -17.96 31.25
CA GLY A 294 -24.16 -19.36 30.86
C GLY A 294 -24.65 -19.57 29.43
N GLY A 295 -23.86 -19.13 28.44
CA GLY A 295 -23.99 -19.54 27.05
C GLY A 295 -22.96 -20.60 26.71
N VAL A 296 -23.42 -21.74 26.21
CA VAL A 296 -22.64 -22.92 25.80
C VAL A 296 -21.41 -22.51 24.98
N HIS A 297 -20.21 -22.87 25.45
CA HIS A 297 -18.99 -22.90 24.64
C HIS A 297 -19.23 -23.90 23.48
N ALA A 298 -19.79 -23.41 22.37
CA ALA A 298 -19.46 -24.03 21.10
C ALA A 298 -17.93 -23.93 21.00
N LEU A 299 -17.24 -25.05 20.77
CA LEU A 299 -15.81 -25.09 20.50
C LEU A 299 -15.53 -24.26 19.24
N THR A 300 -15.46 -22.94 19.38
CA THR A 300 -15.03 -22.05 18.33
C THR A 300 -13.55 -22.34 18.17
N LEU A 301 -13.18 -22.93 17.04
CA LEU A 301 -11.79 -23.07 16.63
C LEU A 301 -11.08 -21.74 16.89
N ALA A 302 -10.00 -21.78 17.67
CA ALA A 302 -9.18 -20.63 18.00
C ALA A 302 -8.81 -19.90 16.71
N SER A 303 -9.43 -18.74 16.44
CA SER A 303 -9.29 -18.02 15.19
C SER A 303 -9.52 -16.52 15.37
N PHE A 304 -8.93 -15.76 14.45
CA PHE A 304 -9.15 -14.32 14.25
C PHE A 304 -10.31 -14.14 13.27
N PRO A 305 -11.51 -13.71 13.72
CA PRO A 305 -12.65 -13.50 12.84
C PRO A 305 -12.53 -12.16 12.10
N PHE A 306 -12.82 -12.13 10.81
CA PHE A 306 -12.79 -10.90 10.02
C PHE A 306 -14.18 -10.50 9.52
N ARG A 307 -14.44 -9.18 9.51
CA ARG A 307 -15.61 -8.58 8.88
C ARG A 307 -15.42 -8.55 7.36
N ALA A 308 -15.74 -9.66 6.71
CA ALA A 308 -15.52 -9.84 5.28
C ALA A 308 -16.60 -10.72 4.63
N ALA A 309 -16.86 -10.46 3.35
CA ALA A 309 -17.77 -11.20 2.50
C ALA A 309 -17.14 -11.42 1.11
N THR A 310 -17.39 -12.58 0.51
CA THR A 310 -16.79 -12.97 -0.78
C THR A 310 -17.87 -13.09 -1.85
N PHE A 311 -17.63 -12.44 -2.98
CA PHE A 311 -18.50 -12.33 -4.15
C PHE A 311 -17.77 -12.90 -5.37
N GLY A 312 -17.78 -14.24 -5.53
CA GLY A 312 -16.95 -14.93 -6.50
C GLY A 312 -15.46 -14.89 -6.10
N ASN A 313 -14.62 -14.28 -6.94
CA ASN A 313 -13.20 -14.08 -6.65
C ASN A 313 -12.88 -12.73 -5.97
N ILE A 314 -13.90 -11.93 -5.64
CA ILE A 314 -13.72 -10.62 -5.01
C ILE A 314 -14.15 -10.69 -3.54
N THR A 315 -13.23 -10.41 -2.63
CA THR A 315 -13.54 -10.33 -1.20
C THR A 315 -13.60 -8.86 -0.78
N VAL A 316 -14.71 -8.43 -0.20
CA VAL A 316 -14.84 -7.12 0.44
C VAL A 316 -14.63 -7.31 1.94
N ALA A 317 -13.82 -6.44 2.56
CA ALA A 317 -13.50 -6.55 3.98
C ALA A 317 -13.31 -5.17 4.64
N LEU A 318 -13.56 -5.12 5.94
CA LEU A 318 -13.11 -4.03 6.80
C LEU A 318 -11.80 -4.45 7.45
N ALA A 319 -10.76 -3.64 7.29
CA ALA A 319 -9.49 -3.90 7.97
C ALA A 319 -9.70 -3.77 9.49
N PRO A 320 -9.19 -4.72 10.30
CA PRO A 320 -9.23 -4.59 11.75
C PRO A 320 -8.58 -3.29 12.23
N ASP A 321 -8.99 -2.84 13.40
CA ASP A 321 -8.37 -1.67 14.01
C ASP A 321 -6.90 -1.97 14.38
N ARG A 322 -6.04 -0.95 14.33
CA ARG A 322 -4.62 -1.13 14.68
C ARG A 322 -4.39 -1.25 16.18
N GLY A 323 -5.29 -0.73 17.01
CA GLY A 323 -5.17 -0.67 18.47
C GLY A 323 -6.47 -1.12 19.13
N ARG A 324 -6.64 -0.79 20.42
CA ARG A 324 -7.88 -1.09 21.15
C ARG A 324 -8.98 -0.11 20.75
N SER A 325 -10.19 -0.60 20.55
CA SER A 325 -11.34 0.26 20.22
C SER A 325 -11.65 1.27 21.34
N ALA A 326 -11.45 0.86 22.60
CA ALA A 326 -11.71 1.69 23.78
C ALA A 326 -10.68 2.83 23.94
N ASP A 327 -9.41 2.59 23.61
CA ASP A 327 -8.31 3.53 23.79
C ASP A 327 -7.84 4.16 22.47
N ARG A 328 -8.66 4.06 21.42
CA ARG A 328 -8.30 4.38 20.03
C ARG A 328 -7.53 5.69 19.89
N ARG A 329 -7.95 6.76 20.58
CA ARG A 329 -7.30 8.07 20.45
C ARG A 329 -5.84 8.02 20.91
N ALA A 330 -5.55 7.38 22.05
CA ALA A 330 -4.20 7.26 22.56
C ALA A 330 -3.39 6.34 21.64
N ASP A 331 -3.93 5.16 21.35
CA ASP A 331 -3.26 4.16 20.53
C ASP A 331 -2.92 4.70 19.14
N TYR A 332 -3.86 5.38 18.45
CA TYR A 332 -3.66 5.91 17.10
C TYR A 332 -2.57 6.96 16.98
N HIS A 333 -2.36 7.75 18.03
CA HIS A 333 -1.38 8.82 18.02
C HIS A 333 -0.01 8.39 18.54
N ASP A 334 0.13 7.15 19.04
CA ASP A 334 1.44 6.56 19.34
C ASP A 334 2.11 6.05 18.05
N PRO A 335 3.21 6.68 17.59
CA PRO A 335 3.91 6.29 16.36
C PRO A 335 4.78 5.04 16.52
N THR A 336 4.92 4.52 17.74
CA THR A 336 5.78 3.36 18.09
C THR A 336 4.98 2.12 18.45
N LEU A 337 3.73 2.28 18.90
CA LEU A 337 2.86 1.17 19.29
C LEU A 337 2.52 0.26 18.08
N PRO A 338 3.01 -0.99 18.04
CA PRO A 338 2.75 -1.93 16.95
C PRO A 338 1.25 -2.23 16.79
N PRO A 339 0.78 -2.62 15.59
CA PRO A 339 -0.57 -3.12 15.43
C PRO A 339 -0.80 -4.39 16.25
N ARG A 340 -2.06 -4.64 16.61
CA ARG A 340 -2.50 -5.88 17.26
C ARG A 340 -2.30 -7.12 16.39
N HIS A 341 -2.35 -8.31 16.99
CA HIS A 341 -2.22 -9.56 16.26
C HIS A 341 -3.30 -9.71 15.21
N GLU A 342 -4.52 -9.26 15.49
CA GLU A 342 -5.65 -9.31 14.55
C GLU A 342 -5.35 -8.65 13.19
N LEU A 343 -4.70 -7.48 13.18
CA LEU A 343 -4.37 -6.78 11.93
C LEU A 343 -3.21 -7.46 11.17
N ILE A 344 -2.27 -8.07 11.88
CA ILE A 344 -1.22 -8.89 11.26
C ILE A 344 -1.83 -10.16 10.66
N ALA A 345 -2.70 -10.84 11.41
CA ALA A 345 -3.45 -12.00 10.97
C ALA A 345 -4.29 -11.68 9.72
N PHE A 346 -4.93 -10.51 9.68
CA PHE A 346 -5.66 -10.04 8.51
C PHE A 346 -4.77 -9.92 7.27
N GLY A 347 -3.60 -9.28 7.40
CA GLY A 347 -2.62 -9.19 6.31
C GLY A 347 -2.12 -10.56 5.83
N LEU A 348 -1.85 -11.49 6.76
CA LEU A 348 -1.44 -12.85 6.44
C LEU A 348 -2.57 -13.64 5.76
N TRP A 349 -3.81 -13.50 6.22
CA TRP A 349 -5.00 -14.11 5.62
C TRP A 349 -5.21 -13.65 4.18
N LEU A 350 -5.12 -12.34 3.91
CA LEU A 350 -5.21 -11.81 2.55
C LEU A 350 -4.15 -12.42 1.62
N ARG A 351 -2.90 -12.50 2.10
CA ARG A 351 -1.75 -12.93 1.29
C ARG A 351 -1.64 -14.44 1.11
N LYS A 352 -1.90 -15.22 2.16
CA LYS A 352 -1.56 -16.65 2.23
C LYS A 352 -2.79 -17.54 2.19
N SER A 353 -3.87 -17.19 2.89
CA SER A 353 -5.12 -17.98 2.85
C SER A 353 -5.96 -17.66 1.62
N LEU A 354 -6.31 -16.39 1.40
CA LEU A 354 -7.05 -15.98 0.20
C LEU A 354 -6.16 -16.03 -1.05
N GLY A 355 -4.89 -15.65 -0.89
CA GLY A 355 -3.93 -15.60 -1.97
C GLY A 355 -4.25 -14.53 -3.01
N VAL A 356 -4.74 -13.37 -2.56
CA VAL A 356 -5.21 -12.29 -3.45
C VAL A 356 -4.10 -11.80 -4.38
N HIS A 357 -4.48 -11.33 -5.56
CA HIS A 357 -3.55 -10.78 -6.55
C HIS A 357 -3.32 -9.30 -6.36
N ALA A 358 -4.27 -8.58 -5.77
CA ALA A 358 -4.15 -7.16 -5.44
C ALA A 358 -5.15 -6.75 -4.34
N ILE A 359 -4.84 -5.62 -3.72
CA ILE A 359 -5.71 -4.90 -2.79
C ILE A 359 -6.25 -3.66 -3.51
N VAL A 360 -7.55 -3.42 -3.39
CA VAL A 360 -8.20 -2.17 -3.76
C VAL A 360 -8.63 -1.47 -2.48
N HIS A 361 -7.93 -0.42 -2.07
CA HIS A 361 -8.27 0.33 -0.86
C HIS A 361 -9.22 1.47 -1.25
N VAL A 362 -10.44 1.52 -0.71
CA VAL A 362 -11.47 2.47 -1.19
C VAL A 362 -11.76 3.54 -0.16
N GLY A 363 -11.37 4.77 -0.49
CA GLY A 363 -11.65 5.96 0.32
C GLY A 363 -10.57 6.25 1.37
N ALA A 364 -10.39 7.54 1.65
CA ALA A 364 -9.49 8.03 2.70
C ALA A 364 -10.24 8.15 4.05
N HIS A 365 -9.65 7.78 5.19
CA HIS A 365 -8.26 7.34 5.40
C HIS A 365 -8.17 5.81 5.56
N GLY A 366 -7.11 5.21 5.01
CA GLY A 366 -6.76 3.82 5.30
C GLY A 366 -5.98 3.69 6.61
N THR A 367 -5.88 2.48 7.14
CA THR A 367 -5.07 2.19 8.33
C THR A 367 -3.63 1.82 7.95
N LEU A 368 -3.45 1.18 6.79
CA LEU A 368 -2.24 0.44 6.43
C LEU A 368 -1.03 1.36 6.21
N GLU A 369 -1.22 2.48 5.53
CA GLU A 369 -0.19 3.48 5.25
C GLU A 369 0.24 4.28 6.49
N TRP A 370 -0.51 4.20 7.58
CA TRP A 370 -0.22 4.89 8.85
C TRP A 370 0.37 3.99 9.93
N LEU A 371 0.51 2.69 9.66
CA LEU A 371 1.10 1.77 10.62
C LEU A 371 2.54 2.17 11.02
N PRO A 372 3.01 1.82 12.23
CA PRO A 372 4.34 2.20 12.71
C PRO A 372 5.49 1.73 11.81
N GLY A 373 6.57 2.52 11.80
CA GLY A 373 7.78 2.26 11.04
C GLY A 373 8.27 3.51 10.29
N LYS A 374 9.22 3.32 9.39
CA LYS A 374 9.87 4.44 8.68
C LYS A 374 8.86 5.23 7.84
N THR A 375 9.11 6.52 7.63
CA THR A 375 8.21 7.38 6.83
C THR A 375 8.33 7.11 5.33
N VAL A 376 9.50 6.70 4.85
CA VAL A 376 9.79 6.28 3.47
C VAL A 376 10.97 5.31 3.49
N ALA A 377 11.18 4.57 2.39
CA ALA A 377 12.24 3.57 2.28
C ALA A 377 12.17 2.56 3.43
N LEU A 378 11.02 1.87 3.53
CA LEU A 378 10.70 0.96 4.62
C LEU A 378 11.73 -0.17 4.77
N SER A 379 11.98 -0.58 6.01
CA SER A 379 12.70 -1.81 6.35
C SER A 379 11.74 -3.00 6.46
N GLU A 380 12.29 -4.21 6.57
CA GLU A 380 11.49 -5.44 6.70
C GLU A 380 10.65 -5.48 7.98
N SER A 381 11.01 -4.67 8.99
CA SER A 381 10.31 -4.56 10.26
C SER A 381 9.23 -3.47 10.27
N CYS A 382 9.00 -2.78 9.15
CA CYS A 382 7.96 -1.74 9.09
C CYS A 382 6.58 -2.37 8.90
N PHE A 383 5.63 -2.04 9.78
CA PHE A 383 4.32 -2.67 9.79
C PHE A 383 3.46 -2.49 8.53
N PRO A 384 3.53 -1.36 7.78
CA PRO A 384 2.88 -1.29 6.48
C PRO A 384 3.29 -2.44 5.56
N GLU A 385 4.58 -2.81 5.54
CA GLU A 385 5.09 -3.92 4.73
C GLU A 385 4.80 -5.29 5.35
N ILE A 386 4.80 -5.40 6.68
CA ILE A 386 4.39 -6.65 7.37
C ILE A 386 2.94 -7.02 7.05
N VAL A 387 2.02 -6.04 6.95
CA VAL A 387 0.59 -6.28 6.71
C VAL A 387 0.24 -6.32 5.23
N THR A 388 0.85 -5.51 4.38
CA THR A 388 0.57 -5.53 2.92
C THR A 388 1.45 -6.50 2.14
N GLY A 389 2.65 -6.81 2.63
CA GLY A 389 3.66 -7.59 1.93
C GLY A 389 4.08 -6.93 0.62
N SER A 390 4.09 -7.72 -0.45
CA SER A 390 4.45 -7.27 -1.80
C SER A 390 3.25 -7.12 -2.73
N LEU A 391 2.03 -7.11 -2.19
CA LEU A 391 0.81 -7.01 -2.98
C LEU A 391 0.72 -5.66 -3.71
N PRO A 392 0.25 -5.64 -4.98
CA PRO A 392 -0.20 -4.43 -5.64
C PRO A 392 -1.33 -3.79 -4.84
N VAL A 393 -1.21 -2.51 -4.55
CA VAL A 393 -2.26 -1.71 -3.91
C VAL A 393 -2.77 -0.68 -4.91
N ILE A 394 -4.04 -0.79 -5.29
CA ILE A 394 -4.76 0.21 -6.09
C ILE A 394 -5.61 1.02 -5.13
N TYR A 395 -5.58 2.34 -5.22
CA TYR A 395 -6.19 3.21 -4.21
C TYR A 395 -6.93 4.38 -4.87
N PRO A 396 -8.25 4.25 -5.13
CA PRO A 396 -9.09 5.41 -5.43
C PRO A 396 -9.00 6.47 -4.32
N PHE A 397 -8.52 7.66 -4.66
CA PHE A 397 -8.16 8.70 -3.68
C PHE A 397 -8.69 10.07 -4.12
N ILE A 398 -9.15 10.87 -3.16
CA ILE A 398 -9.71 12.21 -3.45
C ILE A 398 -8.61 13.18 -3.91
N VAL A 399 -8.81 13.85 -5.04
CA VAL A 399 -7.80 14.74 -5.64
C VAL A 399 -7.43 15.96 -4.78
N SER A 400 -8.31 16.35 -3.85
CA SER A 400 -8.07 17.47 -2.94
C SER A 400 -7.19 17.13 -1.73
N ASN A 401 -6.77 15.86 -1.56
CA ASN A 401 -5.94 15.43 -0.44
C ASN A 401 -4.60 14.78 -0.89
N PRO A 402 -3.71 15.55 -1.56
CA PRO A 402 -2.46 15.01 -2.10
C PRO A 402 -1.45 14.60 -1.01
N GLY A 403 -1.52 15.21 0.18
CA GLY A 403 -0.57 14.94 1.27
C GLY A 403 -0.65 13.50 1.78
N GLU A 404 -1.85 12.97 1.93
CA GLU A 404 -2.05 11.59 2.36
C GLU A 404 -1.93 10.58 1.22
N ALA A 405 -2.32 10.97 0.00
CA ALA A 405 -2.03 10.17 -1.18
C ALA A 405 -0.53 9.88 -1.29
N ALA A 406 0.31 10.88 -0.99
CA ALA A 406 1.77 10.69 -0.93
C ALA A 406 2.18 9.68 0.15
N GLN A 407 1.53 9.66 1.31
CA GLN A 407 1.79 8.66 2.35
C GLN A 407 1.50 7.23 1.85
N ALA A 408 0.36 7.04 1.18
CA ALA A 408 0.00 5.75 0.59
C ALA A 408 0.99 5.31 -0.51
N LYS A 409 1.36 6.22 -1.42
CA LYS A 409 2.37 5.96 -2.47
C LYS A 409 3.72 5.55 -1.88
N ARG A 410 4.13 6.17 -0.77
CA ARG A 410 5.48 6.02 -0.21
C ARG A 410 5.63 4.86 0.78
N ARG A 411 4.54 4.44 1.44
CA ARG A 411 4.58 3.43 2.51
C ARG A 411 3.91 2.10 2.15
N ILE A 412 2.96 2.10 1.22
CA ILE A 412 2.32 0.86 0.73
C ILE A 412 2.39 0.71 -0.79
N SER A 413 3.23 1.52 -1.45
CA SER A 413 3.45 1.49 -2.90
C SER A 413 2.14 1.61 -3.70
N ALA A 414 1.19 2.39 -3.19
CA ALA A 414 -0.13 2.52 -3.80
C ALA A 414 -0.08 3.19 -5.19
N VAL A 415 -0.86 2.65 -6.12
CA VAL A 415 -1.24 3.31 -7.36
C VAL A 415 -2.51 4.10 -7.07
N THR A 416 -2.36 5.42 -6.89
CA THR A 416 -3.47 6.31 -6.54
C THR A 416 -4.25 6.72 -7.78
N LEU A 417 -5.54 6.40 -7.82
CA LEU A 417 -6.47 6.78 -8.89
C LEU A 417 -7.32 7.95 -8.41
N GLY A 418 -7.12 9.14 -8.97
CA GLY A 418 -7.82 10.35 -8.52
C GLY A 418 -9.32 10.31 -8.80
N HIS A 419 -10.15 10.59 -7.78
CA HIS A 419 -11.58 10.84 -7.96
C HIS A 419 -11.95 12.28 -7.56
N LEU A 420 -13.02 12.80 -8.17
CA LEU A 420 -13.51 14.15 -7.91
C LEU A 420 -14.04 14.31 -6.47
N PRO A 421 -13.94 15.52 -5.89
CA PRO A 421 -14.68 15.86 -4.69
C PRO A 421 -16.20 15.84 -4.96
N PRO A 422 -17.04 15.79 -3.91
CA PRO A 422 -18.48 15.95 -4.06
C PRO A 422 -18.84 17.25 -4.80
N PRO A 423 -19.93 17.25 -5.58
CA PRO A 423 -20.42 18.47 -6.19
C PRO A 423 -20.75 19.49 -5.10
N LEU A 424 -20.23 20.71 -5.26
CA LEU A 424 -20.49 21.81 -4.34
C LEU A 424 -21.77 22.53 -4.74
N THR A 425 -22.60 22.88 -3.76
CA THR A 425 -23.75 23.76 -3.92
C THR A 425 -23.62 24.93 -2.96
N GLY A 426 -24.26 26.06 -3.27
CA GLY A 426 -24.38 27.15 -2.32
C GLY A 426 -25.10 26.66 -1.06
N ALA A 427 -24.58 27.00 0.13
CA ALA A 427 -25.18 26.61 1.40
C ALA A 427 -26.60 27.18 1.57
N GLY A 428 -26.91 28.25 0.84
CA GLY A 428 -28.11 29.04 1.06
C GLY A 428 -28.09 29.68 2.44
N LEU A 429 -29.20 30.30 2.79
CA LEU A 429 -29.46 30.78 4.14
C LEU A 429 -30.62 29.97 4.71
N ASP A 430 -30.49 29.56 5.97
CA ASP A 430 -31.64 29.06 6.71
C ASP A 430 -32.65 30.19 6.98
N GLU A 431 -33.85 29.86 7.46
CA GLU A 431 -34.92 30.83 7.65
C GLU A 431 -34.52 31.99 8.59
N ALA A 432 -33.74 31.70 9.64
CA ALA A 432 -33.29 32.69 10.60
C ALA A 432 -32.24 33.62 9.97
N GLN A 433 -31.32 33.07 9.19
CA GLN A 433 -30.32 33.82 8.44
C GLN A 433 -30.95 34.68 7.35
N GLN A 434 -31.96 34.18 6.63
CA GLN A 434 -32.73 34.98 5.65
C GLN A 434 -33.49 36.14 6.32
N LYS A 435 -33.97 35.92 7.55
CA LYS A 435 -34.61 37.00 8.32
C LYS A 435 -33.59 38.05 8.76
N LEU A 436 -32.40 37.62 9.18
CA LEU A 436 -31.32 38.53 9.54
C LEU A 436 -30.83 39.34 8.32
N GLU A 437 -30.64 38.69 7.18
CA GLU A 437 -30.24 39.33 5.93
C GLU A 437 -31.25 40.43 5.54
N ARG A 438 -32.55 40.11 5.57
CA ARG A 438 -33.61 41.10 5.33
C ARG A 438 -33.56 42.28 6.30
N LEU A 439 -33.32 42.04 7.59
CA LEU A 439 -33.21 43.11 8.58
C LEU A 439 -31.98 44.00 8.35
N VAL A 440 -30.86 43.42 7.89
CA VAL A 440 -29.65 44.18 7.53
C VAL A 440 -29.93 45.04 6.29
N ASP A 441 -30.60 44.48 5.29
CA ASP A 441 -30.98 45.22 4.08
C ASP A 441 -31.95 46.37 4.40
N GLU A 442 -32.95 46.13 5.26
CA GLU A 442 -33.88 47.17 5.73
C GLU A 442 -33.14 48.28 6.51
N TYR A 443 -32.18 47.93 7.37
CA TYR A 443 -31.37 48.91 8.09
C TYR A 443 -30.47 49.73 7.16
N ALA A 444 -29.87 49.11 6.13
CA ALA A 444 -29.00 49.81 5.19
C ALA A 444 -29.75 50.77 4.25
N GLN A 445 -31.06 50.54 4.04
CA GLN A 445 -31.93 51.41 3.24
C GLN A 445 -32.53 52.59 4.04
N ALA A 446 -32.56 52.48 5.37
CA ALA A 446 -33.05 53.51 6.29
C ALA A 446 -31.97 54.57 6.58
#